data_AF-A0A441TTE9-F1
#
_entry.id   AF-A0A441TTE9-F1
#
_cell.length_a   1.000
_cell.length_b   1.000
_cell.length_c   1.000
_cell.angle_alpha   90.00
_cell.angle_beta   90.00
_cell.angle_gamma   90.00
#
_symmetry.space_group_name_H-M   'P 1'
#
loop_
_entity.id
_entity.type
_entity.pdbx_description
1 polymer ?
#
loop_
_entity_poly.entity_id
_entity_poly.type
_entity_poly.pdbx_seq_one_letter_code
_entity_poly.pdbx_strand_id
1 'polypeptide(L)'
;MNAFTRYLAKITLAGSIALSMAAAAAHADDKVVRIGLQKYGTLILLKTKGLLEEKLKPQGYTVEWTEFPAGPQLLEALNVGSIDFGTTGEAPPIFAQAAGAPLVYVGYEPPAPEAEAILVPQDSPLKTLADLKGKKVALNKGSNVHYLLV
;
A
#
# COMPACT_ATOMS: atom_id res chain seq x y z
N MET A 1 4.12 31.81 47.37
CA MET A 1 4.33 30.63 46.50
C MET A 1 5.60 29.94 46.97
N ASN A 2 5.47 28.79 47.64
CA ASN A 2 6.54 28.22 48.46
C ASN A 2 7.60 27.52 47.58
N ALA A 3 8.84 27.41 48.10
CA ALA A 3 9.97 26.81 47.39
C ALA A 3 9.65 25.40 46.85
N PHE A 4 8.79 24.66 47.55
CA PHE A 4 8.31 23.34 47.18
C PHE A 4 7.47 23.34 45.88
N THR A 5 6.60 24.33 45.70
CA THR A 5 5.75 24.46 44.50
C THR A 5 6.58 24.80 43.25
N ARG A 6 7.68 25.54 43.43
CA ARG A 6 8.64 25.85 42.34
C ARG A 6 9.48 24.63 41.94
N TYR A 7 9.75 23.72 42.88
CA TYR A 7 10.51 22.50 42.61
C TYR A 7 9.67 21.47 41.85
N LEU A 8 8.40 21.28 42.22
CA LEU A 8 7.48 20.42 41.47
C LEU A 8 7.29 20.91 40.03
N ALA A 9 7.05 22.21 39.82
CA ALA A 9 6.86 22.77 38.47
C ALA A 9 8.08 22.59 37.55
N LYS A 10 9.30 22.60 38.10
CA LYS A 10 10.53 22.34 37.34
C LYS A 10 10.67 20.87 36.94
N ILE A 11 10.24 19.94 37.79
CA ILE A 11 10.28 18.50 37.52
C ILE A 11 9.24 18.13 36.45
N THR A 12 8.02 18.68 36.50
CA THR A 12 7.03 18.46 35.44
C THR A 12 7.48 19.02 34.11
N LEU A 13 8.05 20.24 34.09
CA LEU A 13 8.53 20.85 32.84
C LEU A 13 9.69 20.07 32.22
N ALA A 14 10.65 19.62 33.02
CA ALA A 14 11.78 18.80 32.57
C ALA A 14 11.32 17.42 32.04
N GLY A 15 10.33 16.80 32.69
CA GLY A 15 9.73 15.54 32.22
C GLY A 15 9.02 15.69 30.88
N SER A 16 8.27 16.77 30.66
CA SER A 16 7.61 17.03 29.37
C SER A 16 8.59 17.35 28.24
N ILE A 17 9.72 18.00 28.52
CA ILE A 17 10.78 18.27 27.52
C ILE A 17 11.52 16.97 27.16
N ALA A 18 11.84 16.13 28.14
CA ALA A 18 12.48 14.85 27.89
C ALA A 18 11.58 13.90 27.08
N LEU A 19 10.27 13.90 27.34
CA LEU A 19 9.31 13.07 26.61
C LEU A 19 9.09 13.56 25.18
N SER A 20 9.09 14.88 24.95
CA SER A 20 8.98 15.46 23.60
C SER A 20 10.27 15.32 22.79
N MET A 21 11.45 15.36 23.42
CA MET A 21 12.71 15.03 22.75
C MET A 21 12.84 13.54 22.42
N ALA A 22 12.36 12.64 23.28
CA ALA A 22 12.34 11.21 22.99
C ALA A 22 11.35 10.87 21.86
N ALA A 23 10.19 11.53 21.80
CA ALA A 23 9.25 11.40 20.70
C ALA A 23 9.81 11.99 19.38
N ALA A 24 10.57 13.08 19.44
CA ALA A 24 11.24 13.65 18.27
C ALA A 24 12.42 12.78 17.77
N ALA A 25 13.15 12.12 18.68
CA ALA A 25 14.23 11.19 18.33
C ALA A 25 13.71 9.86 17.73
N ALA A 26 12.49 9.43 18.09
CA ALA A 26 11.80 8.31 17.44
C ALA A 26 11.34 8.63 16.01
N HIS A 27 11.37 9.91 15.62
CA HIS A 27 11.13 10.41 14.25
C HIS A 27 12.43 10.84 13.55
N ALA A 28 13.58 10.31 13.97
CA ALA A 28 14.74 10.33 13.08
C ALA A 28 14.36 9.54 11.83
N ASP A 29 14.21 10.26 10.70
CA ASP A 29 13.95 9.72 9.36
C ASP A 29 14.79 8.46 9.14
N ASP A 30 14.18 7.29 9.32
CA ASP A 30 14.65 6.10 8.64
C ASP A 30 14.50 6.45 7.16
N LYS A 31 15.62 6.81 6.52
CA LYS A 31 15.69 7.13 5.10
C LYS A 31 15.49 5.85 4.29
N VAL A 32 14.36 5.19 4.50
CA VAL A 32 13.96 3.92 3.93
C VAL A 32 12.62 4.18 3.26
N VAL A 33 12.56 3.95 1.95
CA VAL A 33 11.31 3.99 1.20
C VAL A 33 10.78 2.56 1.09
N ARG A 34 9.66 2.26 1.76
CA ARG A 34 9.07 0.92 1.77
C ARG A 34 7.99 0.82 0.69
N ILE A 35 8.19 -0.09 -0.26
CA ILE A 35 7.34 -0.20 -1.45
C ILE A 35 6.68 -1.57 -1.50
N GLY A 36 5.35 -1.58 -1.48
CA GLY A 36 4.54 -2.74 -1.81
C GLY A 36 4.43 -2.93 -3.32
N LEU A 37 4.68 -4.15 -3.79
CA LEU A 37 4.47 -4.53 -5.18
C LEU A 37 3.66 -5.83 -5.32
N GLN A 38 3.08 -6.00 -6.49
CA GLN A 38 2.58 -7.28 -6.99
C GLN A 38 3.49 -7.69 -8.16
N LYS A 39 3.55 -8.98 -8.51
CA LYS A 39 4.41 -9.51 -9.60
C LYS A 39 3.89 -9.17 -11.00
N TYR A 40 3.62 -7.89 -11.27
CA TYR A 40 3.25 -7.35 -12.58
C TYR A 40 3.74 -5.90 -12.70
N GLY A 41 3.55 -5.32 -13.89
CA GLY A 41 3.70 -3.88 -14.11
C GLY A 41 5.15 -3.40 -14.04
N THR A 42 5.31 -2.11 -13.74
CA THR A 42 6.61 -1.43 -13.85
C THR A 42 7.47 -1.55 -12.59
N LEU A 43 6.87 -1.66 -11.40
CA LEU A 43 7.62 -1.73 -10.13
C LEU A 43 8.50 -2.98 -10.03
N ILE A 44 8.06 -4.13 -10.58
CA ILE A 44 8.89 -5.33 -10.61
C ILE A 44 10.15 -5.11 -11.47
N LEU A 45 10.04 -4.41 -12.61
CA LEU A 45 11.18 -4.06 -13.44
C LEU A 45 12.11 -3.07 -12.75
N LEU A 46 11.54 -2.08 -12.05
CA LEU A 46 12.28 -1.08 -11.28
C LEU A 46 13.12 -1.75 -10.18
N LYS A 47 12.50 -2.67 -9.42
CA LYS A 47 13.16 -3.51 -8.40
C LYS A 47 14.26 -4.37 -9.01
N THR A 48 13.96 -5.15 -10.05
CA THR A 48 14.93 -6.08 -10.64
C THR A 48 16.15 -5.37 -11.22
N LYS A 49 15.97 -4.15 -11.72
CA LYS A 49 17.07 -3.33 -12.26
C LYS A 49 17.78 -2.46 -11.21
N GLY A 50 17.26 -2.36 -9.99
CA GLY A 50 17.83 -1.53 -8.92
C GLY A 50 17.84 -0.02 -9.22
N LEU A 51 16.99 0.44 -10.15
CA LEU A 51 17.06 1.81 -10.67
C LEU A 51 16.59 2.85 -9.64
N LEU A 52 15.67 2.47 -8.75
CA LEU A 52 15.16 3.39 -7.73
C LEU A 52 16.20 3.59 -6.64
N GLU A 53 16.84 2.53 -6.21
CA GLU A 53 17.96 2.52 -5.27
C GLU A 53 19.10 3.39 -5.80
N GLU A 54 19.49 3.24 -7.07
CA GLU A 54 20.50 4.07 -7.71
C GLU A 54 20.13 5.56 -7.66
N LYS A 55 18.87 5.89 -7.94
CA LYS A 55 18.38 7.28 -7.98
C LYS A 55 18.26 7.92 -6.60
N LEU A 56 17.94 7.12 -5.58
CA LEU A 56 17.68 7.57 -4.21
C LEU A 56 18.93 7.57 -3.32
N LYS A 57 19.94 6.75 -3.64
CA LYS A 57 21.20 6.67 -2.90
C LYS A 57 21.92 8.01 -2.73
N PRO A 58 22.04 8.91 -3.73
CA PRO A 58 22.64 10.24 -3.55
C PRO A 58 21.90 11.14 -2.54
N GLN A 59 20.64 10.85 -2.27
CA GLN A 59 19.80 11.57 -1.30
C GLN A 59 19.87 10.91 0.11
N GLY A 60 20.60 9.80 0.22
CA GLY A 60 20.79 9.02 1.44
C GLY A 60 19.66 8.05 1.74
N TYR A 61 18.78 7.75 0.78
CA TYR A 61 17.67 6.83 0.94
C TYR A 61 18.04 5.40 0.51
N THR A 62 17.49 4.41 1.21
CA THR A 62 17.40 3.01 0.83
C THR A 62 15.98 2.66 0.41
N VAL A 63 15.81 1.52 -0.27
CA VAL A 63 14.49 1.03 -0.70
C VAL A 63 14.29 -0.37 -0.15
N GLU A 64 13.12 -0.61 0.43
CA GLU A 64 12.67 -1.93 0.84
C GLU A 64 11.47 -2.34 0.01
N TRP A 65 11.45 -3.60 -0.42
CA TRP A 65 10.42 -4.13 -1.30
C TRP A 65 9.65 -5.26 -0.61
N THR A 66 8.33 -5.12 -0.51
CA THR A 66 7.45 -6.16 0.00
C THR A 66 6.52 -6.63 -1.11
N GLU A 67 6.46 -7.93 -1.34
CA GLU A 67 5.57 -8.53 -2.33
C GLU A 67 4.24 -8.90 -1.69
N PHE A 68 3.13 -8.56 -2.36
CA PHE A 68 1.78 -8.90 -1.94
C PHE A 68 1.08 -9.74 -3.01
N PRO A 69 0.19 -10.67 -2.59
CA PRO A 69 -0.53 -11.54 -3.53
C PRO A 69 -1.59 -10.78 -4.34
N ALA A 70 -2.18 -9.72 -3.78
CA ALA A 70 -3.18 -8.89 -4.45
C ALA A 70 -3.29 -7.49 -3.82
N GLY A 71 -4.06 -6.62 -4.47
CA GLY A 71 -4.32 -5.25 -4.04
C GLY A 71 -4.89 -5.06 -2.63
N PRO A 72 -5.91 -5.82 -2.20
CA PRO A 72 -6.48 -5.67 -0.86
C PRO A 72 -5.44 -5.83 0.27
N GLN A 73 -4.61 -6.87 0.20
CA GLN A 73 -3.56 -7.14 1.18
C GLN A 73 -2.48 -6.05 1.18
N LEU A 74 -2.14 -5.52 0.00
CA LEU A 74 -1.22 -4.39 -0.13
C LEU A 74 -1.79 -3.15 0.57
N LEU A 75 -3.08 -2.85 0.39
CA LEU A 75 -3.70 -1.68 1.01
C LEU A 75 -3.92 -1.82 2.51
N GLU A 76 -4.15 -3.03 3.01
CA GLU A 76 -4.12 -3.31 4.46
C GLU A 76 -2.74 -2.96 5.05
N ALA A 77 -1.66 -3.38 4.39
CA ALA A 77 -0.29 -3.06 4.80
C ALA A 77 0.02 -1.56 4.73
N LEU A 78 -0.46 -0.86 3.69
CA LEU A 78 -0.34 0.59 3.56
C LEU A 78 -1.09 1.30 4.70
N ASN A 79 -2.30 0.87 5.01
CA ASN A 79 -3.15 1.49 6.03
C ASN A 79 -2.56 1.42 7.45
N VAL A 80 -1.78 0.38 7.76
CA VAL A 80 -1.09 0.22 9.05
C VAL A 80 0.35 0.74 9.02
N GLY A 81 0.78 1.38 7.92
CA GLY A 81 2.12 1.94 7.78
C GLY A 81 3.25 0.91 7.68
N SER A 82 2.96 -0.31 7.21
CA SER A 82 4.00 -1.32 6.91
C SER A 82 4.73 -1.05 5.59
N ILE A 83 4.09 -0.33 4.67
CA ILE A 83 4.67 0.21 3.44
C ILE A 83 4.28 1.69 3.31
N ASP A 84 5.06 2.45 2.55
CA ASP A 84 4.82 3.89 2.29
C ASP A 84 4.16 4.11 0.94
N PHE A 85 4.51 3.29 -0.05
CA PHE A 85 3.99 3.34 -1.41
C PHE A 85 3.59 1.95 -1.89
N GLY A 86 2.66 1.89 -2.84
CA GLY A 86 2.42 0.67 -3.60
C GLY A 86 1.58 0.88 -4.84
N THR A 87 1.66 -0.08 -5.76
CA THR A 87 0.84 -0.11 -6.99
C THR A 87 -0.25 -1.18 -6.89
N THR A 88 -1.48 -0.81 -7.25
CA THR A 88 -2.62 -1.72 -7.28
C THR A 88 -3.60 -1.34 -8.38
N GLY A 89 -4.59 -2.19 -8.64
CA GLY A 89 -5.66 -1.90 -9.59
C GLY A 89 -6.57 -0.76 -9.12
N GLU A 90 -7.50 -0.35 -9.96
CA GLU A 90 -8.43 0.75 -9.69
C GLU A 90 -9.46 0.43 -8.60
N ALA A 91 -9.91 -0.83 -8.51
CA ALA A 91 -10.95 -1.23 -7.56
C ALA A 91 -10.50 -1.29 -6.08
N PRO A 92 -9.35 -1.90 -5.70
CA PRO A 92 -8.93 -1.99 -4.31
C PRO A 92 -8.94 -0.68 -3.50
N PRO A 93 -8.42 0.46 -4.01
CA PRO A 93 -8.38 1.69 -3.23
C PRO A 93 -9.77 2.29 -3.02
N ILE A 94 -10.73 2.03 -3.90
CA ILE A 94 -12.14 2.40 -3.68
C ILE A 94 -12.72 1.64 -2.48
N PHE A 95 -12.47 0.33 -2.38
CA PHE A 95 -12.91 -0.47 -1.23
C PHE A 95 -12.22 -0.03 0.06
N ALA A 96 -10.91 0.25 0.02
CA ALA A 96 -10.17 0.72 1.18
C ALA A 96 -10.67 2.09 1.67
N GLN A 97 -10.91 3.05 0.75
CA GLN A 97 -11.48 4.35 1.09
C GLN A 97 -12.91 4.25 1.63
N ALA A 98 -13.74 3.37 1.06
CA ALA A 98 -15.08 3.09 1.60
C ALA A 98 -15.03 2.52 3.03
N ALA A 99 -13.95 1.82 3.39
CA ALA A 99 -13.68 1.34 4.75
C ALA A 99 -12.97 2.38 5.65
N GLY A 100 -12.70 3.60 5.15
CA GLY A 100 -12.10 4.69 5.92
C GLY A 100 -10.57 4.80 5.87
N ALA A 101 -9.90 4.06 4.96
CA ALA A 101 -8.44 4.14 4.83
C ALA A 101 -7.99 5.54 4.33
N PRO A 102 -7.06 6.23 5.02
CA PRO A 102 -6.59 7.56 4.67
C PRO A 102 -5.45 7.51 3.63
N LEU A 103 -5.75 7.04 2.42
CA LEU A 103 -4.78 6.92 1.33
C LEU A 103 -4.84 8.10 0.34
N VAL A 104 -3.73 8.32 -0.37
CA VAL A 104 -3.59 9.34 -1.42
C VAL A 104 -3.12 8.69 -2.71
N TYR A 105 -3.74 9.07 -3.84
CA TYR A 105 -3.30 8.69 -5.17
C TYR A 105 -2.19 9.64 -5.63
N VAL A 106 -0.97 9.12 -5.81
CA VAL A 106 0.21 9.92 -6.20
C VAL A 106 0.68 9.69 -7.63
N GLY A 107 0.02 8.76 -8.35
CA GLY A 107 0.34 8.41 -9.73
C GLY A 107 -0.71 7.48 -10.31
N TYR A 108 -0.63 7.23 -11.62
CA TYR A 108 -1.48 6.27 -12.32
C TYR A 108 -0.69 5.53 -13.41
N GLU A 109 -1.14 4.31 -13.74
CA GLU A 109 -0.67 3.54 -14.89
C GLU A 109 -1.78 3.50 -15.96
N PRO A 110 -1.45 3.52 -17.27
CA PRO A 110 -2.45 3.32 -18.31
C PRO A 110 -3.18 1.97 -18.16
N PRO A 111 -4.46 1.88 -18.57
CA PRO A 111 -5.21 0.63 -18.49
C PRO A 111 -4.60 -0.45 -19.41
N ALA A 112 -4.62 -1.70 -18.95
CA ALA A 112 -4.20 -2.87 -19.71
C ALA A 112 -5.38 -3.85 -19.92
N PRO A 113 -6.40 -3.47 -20.72
CA PRO A 113 -7.65 -4.24 -20.82
C PRO A 113 -7.45 -5.68 -21.36
N GLU A 114 -6.43 -5.91 -22.18
CA GLU A 114 -6.09 -7.23 -22.71
C GLU A 114 -5.41 -8.15 -21.67
N ALA A 115 -4.98 -7.61 -20.53
CA ALA A 115 -4.40 -8.39 -19.44
C ALA A 115 -5.46 -9.02 -18.53
N GLU A 116 -6.74 -8.72 -18.75
CA GLU A 116 -7.86 -9.19 -17.95
C GLU A 116 -8.80 -10.05 -18.79
N ALA A 117 -9.22 -11.20 -18.26
CA ALA A 117 -10.10 -12.11 -18.99
C ALA A 117 -10.96 -12.97 -18.07
N ILE A 118 -12.15 -13.32 -18.56
CA ILE A 118 -12.91 -14.45 -18.04
C ILE A 118 -12.41 -15.70 -18.76
N LEU A 119 -11.84 -16.62 -17.99
CA LEU A 119 -11.34 -17.88 -18.52
C LEU A 119 -12.34 -19.01 -18.28
N VAL A 120 -12.46 -19.90 -19.26
CA VAL A 120 -13.20 -21.15 -19.15
C VAL A 120 -12.26 -22.32 -19.48
N PRO A 121 -12.54 -23.55 -19.01
CA PRO A 121 -11.81 -24.72 -19.45
C PRO A 121 -11.78 -24.83 -20.98
N GLN A 122 -10.69 -25.34 -21.54
CA GLN A 122 -10.47 -25.42 -22.99
C GLN A 122 -11.65 -26.07 -23.74
N ASP A 123 -12.18 -27.18 -23.20
CA ASP A 123 -13.30 -27.93 -23.76
C ASP A 123 -14.67 -27.49 -23.23
N SER A 124 -14.75 -26.31 -22.58
CA SER A 124 -15.99 -25.79 -22.02
C SER A 124 -17.01 -25.49 -23.13
N PRO A 125 -18.29 -25.87 -22.93
CA PRO A 125 -19.37 -25.47 -23.85
C PRO A 125 -19.74 -23.99 -23.70
N LEU A 126 -19.23 -23.28 -22.69
CA LEU A 126 -19.47 -21.85 -22.48
C LEU A 126 -18.67 -21.05 -23.51
N LYS A 127 -19.34 -20.33 -24.41
CA LYS A 127 -18.71 -19.57 -25.50
C LYS A 127 -19.07 -18.08 -25.50
N THR A 128 -20.10 -17.70 -24.74
CA THR A 128 -20.60 -16.33 -24.66
C THR A 128 -20.79 -15.91 -23.20
N LEU A 129 -20.85 -14.59 -22.95
CA LEU A 129 -21.15 -14.08 -21.61
C LEU A 129 -22.52 -14.54 -21.08
N ALA A 130 -23.50 -14.74 -21.97
CA ALA A 130 -24.82 -15.24 -21.59
C ALA A 130 -24.78 -16.64 -20.97
N ASP A 131 -23.81 -17.47 -21.38
CA ASP A 131 -23.64 -18.83 -20.86
C ASP A 131 -23.20 -18.86 -19.38
N LEU A 132 -22.67 -17.74 -18.86
CA LEU A 132 -22.26 -17.59 -17.46
C LEU A 132 -23.46 -17.43 -16.51
N LYS A 133 -24.66 -17.16 -17.02
CA LYS A 133 -25.85 -16.96 -16.19
C LYS A 133 -26.12 -18.21 -15.33
N GLY A 134 -26.22 -17.99 -14.02
CA GLY A 134 -26.44 -19.07 -13.04
C GLY A 134 -25.24 -19.97 -12.80
N LYS A 135 -24.06 -19.65 -13.35
CA LYS A 135 -22.80 -20.35 -13.05
C LYS A 135 -22.11 -19.72 -11.84
N LYS A 136 -21.25 -20.50 -11.19
CA LYS A 136 -20.33 -19.99 -10.19
C LYS A 136 -19.04 -19.55 -10.89
N VAL A 137 -18.63 -18.31 -10.67
CA VAL A 137 -17.39 -17.75 -11.21
C VAL A 137 -16.44 -17.49 -10.04
N ALA A 138 -15.23 -18.04 -10.11
CA ALA A 138 -14.19 -17.79 -9.12
C ALA A 138 -13.43 -16.51 -9.49
N LEU A 139 -13.16 -15.66 -8.50
CA LEU A 139 -12.43 -14.41 -8.68
C LEU A 139 -11.82 -13.93 -7.35
N ASN A 140 -10.89 -13.00 -7.44
CA ASN A 140 -10.43 -12.21 -6.31
C ASN A 140 -11.45 -11.11 -6.00
N LYS A 141 -12.12 -11.21 -4.84
CA LYS A 141 -13.10 -10.20 -4.42
C LYS A 141 -12.42 -8.86 -4.20
N GLY A 142 -12.90 -7.82 -4.88
CA GLY A 142 -12.43 -6.44 -4.73
C GLY A 142 -11.19 -6.08 -5.55
N SER A 143 -10.73 -6.95 -6.45
CA SER A 143 -9.77 -6.60 -7.50
C SER A 143 -10.46 -6.13 -8.78
N ASN A 144 -9.68 -5.72 -9.78
CA ASN A 144 -10.15 -5.30 -11.10
C ASN A 144 -10.98 -6.36 -11.85
N VAL A 145 -10.65 -7.65 -11.76
CA VAL A 145 -11.48 -8.73 -12.36
C VAL A 145 -12.92 -8.78 -11.82
N HIS A 146 -13.17 -8.19 -10.64
CA HIS A 146 -14.51 -8.10 -10.08
C HIS A 146 -15.44 -7.25 -10.96
N TYR A 147 -14.89 -6.24 -11.65
CA TYR A 147 -15.64 -5.38 -12.57
C TYR A 147 -16.19 -6.13 -13.80
N LEU A 148 -15.59 -7.26 -14.18
CA LEU A 148 -16.06 -8.04 -15.33
C LEU A 148 -17.42 -8.73 -15.09
N LEU A 149 -17.90 -8.75 -13.83
CA LEU A 149 -19.07 -9.54 -13.42
C LEU A 149 -20.18 -8.73 -12.73
N VAL A 150 -20.00 -7.41 -12.52
CA VAL A 150 -20.94 -6.55 -11.79
C VAL A 150 -21.54 -5.45 -12.67
#